data_AF-A0A0Q7FHJ3-F1
#
_entry.id   AF-A0A0Q7FHJ3-F1
#
_cell.length_a   1.000
_cell.length_b   1.000
_cell.length_c   1.000
_cell.angle_alpha   90.00
_cell.angle_beta   90.00
_cell.angle_gamma   90.00
#
_symmetry.space_group_name_H-M   'P 1'
#
loop_
_entity.id
_entity.type
_entity.pdbx_description
1 polymer ?
#
loop_
_entity_poly.entity_id
_entity_poly.type
_entity_poly.pdbx_seq_one_letter_code
_entity_poly.pdbx_strand_id
1 'polypeptide(L)'
;MMKEQISPAIDRLFRTYFQYCTAFNEDSLFQLLTALHSLDDRLKPNHGRPMFKIQEYIALKALRNHFHHAGEIQNVVKLKSLQGMGVATDLLQVCLISFNDTIAAIEGTEKKFKVQAADAIAATFKDWGAVVDINPCVLNCVAKVFELLQVLKIQGTSDEYSNFVRQYEWESANGHSHYVTGQVMLRPGEVSTYAALMASLYNE
;
A
#
# COMPACT_ATOMS: atom_id res chain seq x y z
N MET A 1 -14.93 -21.73 15.82
CA MET A 1 -13.81 -21.32 16.70
C MET A 1 -12.64 -20.60 16.01
N MET A 2 -11.88 -21.18 15.05
CA MET A 2 -10.69 -20.48 14.51
C MET A 2 -10.96 -19.43 13.42
N LYS A 3 -11.92 -19.66 12.51
CA LYS A 3 -12.34 -18.64 11.52
C LYS A 3 -12.82 -17.36 12.23
N GLU A 4 -13.49 -17.51 13.37
CA GLU A 4 -14.03 -16.42 14.19
C GLU A 4 -12.94 -15.51 14.80
N GLN A 5 -11.69 -15.96 14.94
CA GLN A 5 -10.60 -15.13 15.47
C GLN A 5 -9.87 -14.31 14.39
N ILE A 6 -9.91 -14.72 13.12
CA ILE A 6 -9.23 -14.02 12.03
C ILE A 6 -10.17 -12.99 11.39
N SER A 7 -11.48 -13.28 11.28
CA SER A 7 -12.48 -12.37 10.70
C SER A 7 -12.43 -10.94 11.28
N PRO A 8 -12.27 -10.71 12.61
CA PRO A 8 -12.14 -9.35 13.14
C PRO A 8 -10.91 -8.57 12.62
N ALA A 9 -9.80 -9.25 12.30
CA ALA A 9 -8.63 -8.59 11.71
C ALA A 9 -8.82 -8.32 10.22
N ILE A 10 -9.50 -9.23 9.50
CA ILE A 10 -9.92 -9.00 8.12
C ILE A 10 -10.84 -7.77 8.07
N ASP A 11 -11.89 -7.74 8.90
CA ASP A 11 -12.84 -6.63 8.97
C ASP A 11 -12.17 -5.32 9.38
N ARG A 12 -11.14 -5.37 10.23
CA ARG A 12 -10.32 -4.19 10.54
C ARG A 12 -9.55 -3.71 9.32
N LEU A 13 -8.91 -4.61 8.57
CA LEU A 13 -8.17 -4.27 7.35
C LEU A 13 -9.06 -3.57 6.32
N PHE A 14 -10.23 -4.14 6.01
CA PHE A 14 -11.11 -3.57 4.98
C PHE A 14 -11.76 -2.26 5.43
N ARG A 15 -12.03 -2.08 6.72
CA ARG A 15 -12.48 -0.79 7.25
C ARG A 15 -11.42 0.29 7.19
N THR A 16 -10.17 0.00 7.58
CA THR A 16 -9.09 0.98 7.48
C THR A 16 -8.70 1.25 6.04
N TYR A 17 -8.82 0.27 5.15
CA TYR A 17 -8.67 0.48 3.70
C TYR A 17 -9.76 1.40 3.14
N PHE A 18 -11.03 1.17 3.50
CA PHE A 18 -12.12 2.05 3.10
C PHE A 18 -11.89 3.50 3.60
N GLN A 19 -11.41 3.67 4.83
CA GLN A 19 -11.04 4.98 5.36
C GLN A 19 -9.85 5.59 4.61
N TYR A 20 -8.84 4.79 4.24
CA TYR A 20 -7.73 5.26 3.42
C TYR A 20 -8.20 5.79 2.06
N CYS A 21 -9.09 5.07 1.38
CA CYS A 21 -9.62 5.50 0.09
C CYS A 21 -10.56 6.71 0.16
N THR A 22 -11.21 6.97 1.30
CA THR A 22 -12.25 8.02 1.42
C THR A 22 -11.77 9.27 2.14
N ALA A 23 -11.04 9.13 3.26
CA ALA A 23 -10.48 10.25 4.01
C ALA A 23 -9.11 10.67 3.47
N PHE A 24 -8.32 9.71 2.96
CA PHE A 24 -7.01 9.90 2.33
C PHE A 24 -6.08 10.84 3.10
N ASN A 25 -5.84 10.53 4.37
CA ASN A 25 -4.96 11.27 5.27
C ASN A 25 -3.91 10.36 5.96
N GLU A 26 -2.93 10.94 6.62
CA GLU A 26 -1.76 10.23 7.16
C GLU A 26 -2.17 9.21 8.24
N ASP A 27 -3.17 9.56 9.06
CA ASP A 27 -3.73 8.66 10.07
C ASP A 27 -4.36 7.42 9.43
N SER A 28 -5.09 7.59 8.33
CA SER A 28 -5.73 6.49 7.61
C SER A 28 -4.70 5.51 7.03
N LEU A 29 -3.56 6.01 6.53
CA LEU A 29 -2.46 5.16 6.08
C LEU A 29 -1.86 4.37 7.24
N PHE A 30 -1.56 5.04 8.37
CA PHE A 30 -0.96 4.36 9.52
C PHE A 30 -1.86 3.25 10.07
N GLN A 31 -3.16 3.52 10.17
CA GLN A 31 -4.15 2.53 10.60
C GLN A 31 -4.23 1.34 9.64
N LEU A 32 -4.14 1.59 8.32
CA LEU A 32 -4.09 0.55 7.30
C LEU A 32 -2.84 -0.32 7.42
N LEU A 33 -1.65 0.28 7.51
CA LEU A 33 -0.38 -0.43 7.69
C LEU A 33 -0.37 -1.29 8.97
N THR A 34 -0.94 -0.75 10.05
CA THR A 34 -1.10 -1.47 11.32
C THR A 34 -2.07 -2.65 11.18
N ALA A 35 -3.17 -2.48 10.45
CA ALA A 35 -4.13 -3.55 10.20
C ALA A 35 -3.55 -4.68 9.33
N LEU A 36 -2.76 -4.35 8.29
CA LEU A 36 -2.03 -5.32 7.48
C LEU A 36 -1.09 -6.19 8.34
N HIS A 37 -0.29 -5.56 9.19
CA HIS A 37 0.62 -6.29 10.08
C HIS A 37 -0.15 -7.15 11.09
N SER A 38 -1.23 -6.62 11.67
CA SER A 38 -2.07 -7.38 12.60
C SER A 38 -2.70 -8.60 11.94
N LEU A 39 -3.10 -8.51 10.67
CA LEU A 39 -3.62 -9.66 9.92
C LEU A 39 -2.54 -10.73 9.71
N ASP A 40 -1.33 -10.35 9.30
CA ASP A 40 -0.20 -11.28 9.15
C ASP A 40 0.09 -12.05 10.45
N ASP A 41 0.13 -11.34 11.58
CA ASP A 41 0.32 -11.96 12.89
C ASP A 41 -0.78 -12.97 13.25
N ARG A 42 -2.03 -12.73 12.83
CA ARG A 42 -3.15 -13.67 13.06
C ARG A 42 -3.15 -14.85 12.09
N LEU A 43 -2.60 -14.69 10.88
CA LEU A 43 -2.42 -15.79 9.94
C LEU A 43 -1.28 -16.71 10.36
N LYS A 44 -0.25 -16.15 11.02
CA LYS A 44 1.00 -16.85 11.39
C LYS A 44 0.84 -18.21 12.06
N PRO A 45 0.03 -18.38 13.12
CA PRO A 45 -0.05 -19.63 13.85
C PRO A 45 -0.57 -20.80 13.01
N ASN A 46 -1.46 -20.54 12.05
CA ASN A 46 -2.21 -21.58 11.33
C ASN A 46 -1.83 -21.70 9.85
N HIS A 47 -1.25 -20.64 9.27
CA HIS A 47 -0.94 -20.57 7.84
C HIS A 47 0.54 -20.25 7.56
N GLY A 48 1.38 -20.14 8.60
CA GLY A 48 2.75 -19.67 8.44
C GLY A 48 2.75 -18.20 8.00
N ARG A 49 3.68 -17.79 7.13
CA ARG A 49 3.77 -16.38 6.69
C ARG A 49 3.32 -16.20 5.25
N PRO A 50 2.02 -16.38 4.92
CA PRO A 50 1.57 -16.37 3.54
C PRO A 50 1.69 -14.99 2.89
N MET A 51 1.58 -13.91 3.67
CA MET A 51 1.69 -12.53 3.16
C MET A 51 3.12 -12.19 2.70
N PHE A 52 4.16 -12.91 3.15
CA PHE A 52 5.54 -12.75 2.66
C PHE A 52 5.74 -13.28 1.23
N LYS A 53 4.69 -13.74 0.55
CA LYS A 53 4.68 -13.98 -0.91
C LYS A 53 4.26 -12.75 -1.71
N ILE A 54 3.76 -11.71 -1.04
CA ILE A 54 3.27 -10.46 -1.64
C ILE A 54 4.38 -9.42 -1.48
N GLN A 55 4.96 -8.98 -2.60
CA GLN A 55 6.05 -7.99 -2.60
C GLN A 55 5.58 -6.66 -1.97
N GLU A 56 4.36 -6.24 -2.28
CA GLU A 56 3.79 -5.02 -1.73
C GLU A 56 3.72 -5.06 -0.20
N TYR A 57 3.31 -6.20 0.38
CA TYR A 57 3.30 -6.36 1.83
C TYR A 57 4.71 -6.26 2.44
N ILE A 58 5.71 -6.89 1.80
CA ILE A 58 7.09 -6.84 2.28
C ILE A 58 7.59 -5.38 2.31
N ALA A 59 7.37 -4.64 1.23
CA ALA A 59 7.78 -3.24 1.10
C ALA A 59 7.08 -2.36 2.16
N LEU A 60 5.75 -2.47 2.27
CA LEU A 60 4.95 -1.70 3.23
C LEU A 60 5.28 -2.06 4.69
N LYS A 61 5.60 -3.33 4.96
CA LYS A 61 6.04 -3.77 6.30
C LYS A 61 7.37 -3.14 6.69
N ALA A 62 8.32 -3.00 5.76
CA ALA A 62 9.59 -2.33 6.01
C ALA A 62 9.36 -0.85 6.36
N LEU A 63 8.54 -0.14 5.57
CA LEU A 63 8.17 1.26 5.85
C LEU A 63 7.47 1.42 7.20
N ARG A 64 6.46 0.61 7.47
CA ARG A 64 5.73 0.63 8.73
C ARG A 64 6.67 0.47 9.92
N ASN A 65 7.64 -0.45 9.84
CA ASN A 65 8.63 -0.64 10.89
C ASN A 65 9.53 0.58 11.07
N HIS A 66 9.97 1.22 9.97
CA HIS A 66 10.72 2.48 10.02
C HIS A 66 9.92 3.59 10.72
N PHE A 67 8.69 3.84 10.29
CA PHE A 67 7.85 4.90 10.86
C PHE A 67 7.46 4.67 12.32
N HIS A 68 7.32 3.42 12.76
CA HIS A 68 7.11 3.13 14.19
C HIS A 68 8.30 3.53 15.08
N HIS A 69 9.50 3.64 14.52
CA HIS A 69 10.73 3.96 15.26
C HIS A 69 11.23 5.40 15.04
N ALA A 70 10.93 6.01 13.89
CA ALA A 70 11.49 7.30 13.46
C ALA A 70 10.68 8.54 13.91
N GLY A 71 9.45 8.39 14.39
CA GLY A 71 8.53 9.50 14.70
C GLY A 71 7.26 9.46 13.84
N GLU A 72 6.28 10.31 14.16
CA GLU A 72 4.92 10.25 13.60
C GLU A 72 4.92 10.30 12.06
N ILE A 73 4.22 9.33 11.43
CA ILE A 73 4.03 9.22 9.97
C ILE A 73 3.60 10.55 9.33
N GLN A 74 2.90 11.38 10.10
CA GLN A 74 2.38 12.69 9.73
C GLN A 74 3.46 13.67 9.25
N ASN A 75 4.71 13.50 9.69
CA ASN A 75 5.81 14.38 9.29
C ASN A 75 6.58 13.88 8.06
N VAL A 76 6.34 12.65 7.61
CA VAL A 76 7.18 11.95 6.62
C VAL A 76 6.40 11.57 5.37
N VAL A 77 5.10 11.36 5.49
CA VAL A 77 4.22 11.01 4.38
C VAL A 77 3.45 12.24 3.93
N LYS A 78 3.34 12.44 2.61
CA LYS A 78 2.52 13.49 2.00
C LYS A 78 1.48 12.89 1.07
N LEU A 79 0.21 13.05 1.43
CA LEU A 79 -0.92 12.64 0.61
C LEU A 79 -1.39 13.84 -0.20
N LYS A 80 -1.30 13.74 -1.53
CA LYS A 80 -1.55 14.87 -2.44
C LYS A 80 -2.48 14.45 -3.56
N SER A 81 -3.36 15.35 -3.97
CA SER A 81 -4.19 15.16 -5.16
C SER A 81 -3.39 15.53 -6.42
N LEU A 82 -3.58 14.75 -7.49
CA LEU A 82 -3.09 15.07 -8.84
C LEU A 82 -4.14 15.80 -9.69
N GLN A 83 -5.29 16.14 -9.11
CA GLN A 83 -6.38 16.78 -9.85
C GLN A 83 -5.93 18.14 -10.40
N GLY A 84 -6.22 18.38 -11.68
CA GLY A 84 -5.87 19.63 -12.36
C GLY A 84 -4.44 19.70 -12.90
N MET A 85 -3.62 18.67 -12.70
CA MET A 85 -2.21 18.66 -13.16
C MET A 85 -2.03 18.28 -14.63
N GLY A 86 -3.12 17.99 -15.35
CA GLY A 86 -3.08 17.74 -16.80
C GLY A 86 -2.36 16.46 -17.23
N VAL A 87 -2.12 15.54 -16.30
CA VAL A 87 -1.46 14.25 -16.57
C VAL A 87 -2.46 13.11 -16.68
N ALA A 88 -2.24 12.23 -17.65
CA ALA A 88 -3.02 11.02 -17.80
C ALA A 88 -2.43 9.91 -16.93
N THR A 89 -3.18 9.50 -15.92
CA THR A 89 -2.80 8.49 -14.92
C THR A 89 -4.05 7.75 -14.44
N ASP A 90 -3.87 6.52 -13.94
CA ASP A 90 -4.92 5.71 -13.34
C ASP A 90 -5.18 6.07 -11.86
N LEU A 91 -4.39 6.98 -11.28
CA LEU A 91 -4.54 7.44 -9.90
C LEU A 91 -4.62 8.96 -9.83
N LEU A 92 -5.71 9.48 -9.23
CA LEU A 92 -5.88 10.92 -8.99
C LEU A 92 -5.19 11.42 -7.72
N GLN A 93 -4.48 10.55 -7.02
CA GLN A 93 -3.85 10.83 -5.74
C GLN A 93 -2.52 10.09 -5.63
N VAL A 94 -1.56 10.71 -4.94
CA VAL A 94 -0.24 10.15 -4.64
C VAL A 94 0.00 10.12 -3.15
N CYS A 95 0.80 9.15 -2.72
CA CYS A 95 1.26 9.01 -1.35
C CYS A 95 2.78 9.05 -1.36
N LEU A 96 3.33 10.24 -1.13
CA LEU A 96 4.76 10.52 -1.30
C LEU A 96 5.53 10.34 0.00
N ILE A 97 6.72 9.76 -0.10
CA ILE A 97 7.75 9.71 0.93
C ILE A 97 9.10 10.12 0.34
N SER A 98 10.06 10.50 1.18
CA SER A 98 11.41 10.75 0.68
C SER A 98 12.08 9.46 0.22
N PHE A 99 12.95 9.54 -0.79
CA PHE A 99 13.77 8.39 -1.18
C PHE A 99 14.64 7.91 -0.01
N ASN A 100 15.14 8.82 0.84
CA ASN A 100 15.95 8.48 2.00
C ASN A 100 15.18 7.64 3.03
N ASP A 101 13.88 7.82 3.18
CA ASP A 101 13.05 6.97 4.05
C ASP A 101 12.95 5.53 3.53
N THR A 102 12.98 5.34 2.21
CA THR A 102 13.05 3.99 1.63
C THR A 102 14.37 3.30 1.98
N ILE A 103 15.49 4.04 1.90
CA ILE A 103 16.81 3.53 2.29
C ILE A 103 16.82 3.21 3.79
N ALA A 104 16.35 4.13 4.63
CA ALA A 104 16.30 3.94 6.07
C ALA A 104 15.43 2.73 6.45
N ALA A 105 14.31 2.50 5.77
CA ALA A 105 13.47 1.33 5.98
C ALA A 105 14.16 0.00 5.62
N ILE A 106 14.96 -0.01 4.54
CA ILE A 106 15.80 -1.16 4.18
C ILE A 106 16.89 -1.38 5.23
N GLU A 107 17.55 -0.31 5.66
CA GLU A 107 18.64 -0.37 6.63
C GLU A 107 18.19 -0.82 8.02
N GLY A 108 17.00 -0.40 8.44
CA GLY A 108 16.35 -0.81 9.69
C GLY A 108 15.77 -2.24 9.66
N THR A 109 15.69 -2.86 8.47
CA THR A 109 15.23 -4.25 8.34
C THR A 109 16.29 -5.24 8.83
N GLU A 110 15.88 -6.34 9.47
CA GLU A 110 16.80 -7.40 9.93
C GLU A 110 17.71 -7.87 8.79
N LYS A 111 19.01 -8.08 9.08
CA LYS A 111 20.06 -8.39 8.07
C LYS A 111 19.67 -9.47 7.06
N LYS A 112 19.01 -10.55 7.52
CA LYS A 112 18.57 -11.67 6.66
C LYS A 112 17.43 -11.35 5.70
N PHE A 113 16.68 -10.26 5.92
CA PHE A 113 15.56 -9.83 5.09
C PHE A 113 15.85 -8.54 4.30
N LYS A 114 17.03 -7.93 4.46
CA LYS A 114 17.37 -6.66 3.78
C LYS A 114 17.28 -6.73 2.26
N VAL A 115 17.85 -7.77 1.67
CA VAL A 115 17.81 -7.97 0.20
C VAL A 115 16.36 -8.12 -0.27
N GLN A 116 15.57 -8.95 0.43
CA GLN A 116 14.16 -9.13 0.11
C GLN A 116 13.35 -7.83 0.22
N ALA A 117 13.62 -7.00 1.23
CA ALA A 117 12.95 -5.71 1.40
C ALA A 117 13.36 -4.71 0.30
N ALA A 118 14.64 -4.67 -0.07
CA ALA A 118 15.14 -3.82 -1.15
C ALA A 118 14.52 -4.21 -2.49
N ASP A 119 14.49 -5.51 -2.82
CA ASP A 119 13.87 -6.01 -4.05
C ASP A 119 12.37 -5.69 -4.10
N ALA A 120 11.67 -5.86 -2.97
CA ALA A 120 10.24 -5.56 -2.86
C ALA A 120 9.94 -4.07 -3.08
N ILE A 121 10.73 -3.19 -2.46
CA ILE A 121 10.60 -1.73 -2.60
C ILE A 121 10.85 -1.33 -4.06
N ALA A 122 11.96 -1.79 -4.64
CA ALA A 122 12.32 -1.47 -6.02
C ALA A 122 11.27 -1.97 -7.03
N ALA A 123 10.63 -3.11 -6.75
CA ALA A 123 9.63 -3.69 -7.63
C ALA A 123 8.25 -3.02 -7.55
N THR A 124 7.90 -2.41 -6.41
CA THR A 124 6.50 -2.01 -6.13
C THR A 124 6.29 -0.52 -5.93
N PHE A 125 7.32 0.24 -5.52
CA PHE A 125 7.21 1.68 -5.36
C PHE A 125 7.51 2.42 -6.66
N LYS A 126 6.98 3.64 -6.80
CA LYS A 126 7.23 4.50 -7.97
C LYS A 126 8.26 5.57 -7.64
N ASP A 127 9.45 5.38 -8.17
CA ASP A 127 10.58 6.27 -7.98
C ASP A 127 10.49 7.50 -8.91
N TRP A 128 10.54 8.68 -8.30
CA TRP A 128 10.62 9.98 -8.97
C TRP A 128 11.91 10.74 -8.62
N GLY A 129 12.96 10.02 -8.22
CA GLY A 129 14.27 10.54 -7.85
C GLY A 129 14.35 10.92 -6.38
N ALA A 130 13.96 12.14 -6.03
CA ALA A 130 14.05 12.63 -4.65
C ALA A 130 12.94 12.05 -3.74
N VAL A 131 11.82 11.67 -4.35
CA VAL A 131 10.62 11.19 -3.67
C VAL A 131 10.09 9.95 -4.35
N VAL A 132 9.29 9.19 -3.61
CA VAL A 132 8.75 7.91 -4.03
C VAL A 132 7.25 7.90 -3.76
N ASP A 133 6.44 7.50 -4.74
CA ASP A 133 5.01 7.28 -4.57
C ASP A 133 4.72 5.81 -4.21
N ILE A 134 4.12 5.61 -3.03
CA ILE A 134 3.78 4.30 -2.49
C ILE A 134 2.30 3.95 -2.66
N ASN A 135 1.47 4.88 -3.17
CA ASN A 135 0.03 4.65 -3.30
C ASN A 135 -0.31 3.40 -4.14
N PRO A 136 0.33 3.16 -5.31
CA PRO A 136 0.07 1.95 -6.09
C PRO A 136 0.36 0.68 -5.29
N CYS A 137 1.43 0.69 -4.49
CA CYS A 137 1.81 -0.43 -3.65
C CYS A 137 0.76 -0.70 -2.54
N VAL A 138 0.24 0.35 -1.91
CA VAL A 138 -0.82 0.24 -0.88
C VAL A 138 -2.09 -0.41 -1.48
N LEU A 139 -2.59 0.13 -2.59
CA LEU A 139 -3.82 -0.34 -3.23
C LEU A 139 -3.67 -1.79 -3.71
N ASN A 140 -2.58 -2.09 -4.42
CA ASN A 140 -2.31 -3.44 -4.92
C ASN A 140 -2.06 -4.45 -3.79
N CYS A 141 -1.49 -4.03 -2.66
CA CYS A 141 -1.32 -4.89 -1.50
C CYS A 141 -2.67 -5.41 -1.00
N VAL A 142 -3.68 -4.54 -0.88
CA VAL A 142 -4.99 -4.93 -0.35
C VAL A 142 -5.71 -5.88 -1.30
N ALA A 143 -5.66 -5.64 -2.61
CA ALA A 143 -6.19 -6.57 -3.62
C ALA A 143 -5.53 -7.96 -3.53
N LYS A 144 -4.19 -8.02 -3.47
CA LYS A 144 -3.46 -9.29 -3.35
C LYS A 144 -3.70 -9.99 -2.01
N VAL A 145 -3.87 -9.23 -0.93
CA VAL A 145 -4.26 -9.81 0.37
C VAL A 145 -5.66 -10.39 0.28
N PHE A 146 -6.61 -9.71 -0.36
CA PHE A 146 -7.95 -10.25 -0.59
C PHE A 146 -7.89 -11.59 -1.35
N GLU A 147 -7.17 -11.66 -2.46
CA GLU A 147 -6.97 -12.90 -3.23
C GLU A 147 -6.36 -14.02 -2.38
N LEU A 148 -5.36 -13.68 -1.55
CA LEU A 148 -4.78 -14.62 -0.61
C LEU A 148 -5.82 -15.17 0.39
N LEU A 149 -6.70 -14.31 0.93
CA LEU A 149 -7.77 -14.73 1.83
C LEU A 149 -8.76 -15.67 1.13
N GLN A 150 -9.04 -15.45 -0.15
CA GLN A 150 -9.87 -16.35 -0.97
C GLN A 150 -9.23 -17.73 -1.12
N VAL A 151 -7.93 -17.79 -1.43
CA VAL A 151 -7.17 -19.05 -1.51
C VAL A 151 -7.20 -19.80 -0.17
N LEU A 152 -7.09 -19.07 0.95
CA LEU A 152 -7.16 -19.62 2.29
C LEU A 152 -8.60 -19.94 2.76
N LYS A 153 -9.63 -19.60 1.97
CA LYS A 153 -11.05 -19.80 2.26
C LYS A 153 -11.48 -19.19 3.61
N ILE A 154 -10.97 -18.00 3.90
CA ILE A 154 -11.28 -17.19 5.06
C ILE A 154 -11.84 -15.85 4.61
N GLN A 155 -12.82 -15.33 5.34
CA GLN A 155 -13.58 -14.17 4.94
C GLN A 155 -13.87 -13.26 6.14
N GLY A 156 -14.03 -11.98 5.82
CA GLY A 156 -14.60 -11.00 6.73
C GLY A 156 -16.12 -11.12 6.80
N THR A 157 -16.70 -10.31 7.68
CA THR A 157 -18.14 -10.19 7.89
C THR A 157 -18.64 -8.75 7.89
N SER A 158 -17.74 -7.75 7.82
CA SER A 158 -18.17 -6.34 7.84
C SER A 158 -18.76 -5.87 6.51
N ASP A 159 -19.46 -4.74 6.57
CA ASP A 159 -20.00 -4.08 5.39
C ASP A 159 -18.89 -3.61 4.45
N GLU A 160 -17.76 -3.14 4.98
CA GLU A 160 -16.61 -2.71 4.17
C GLU A 160 -15.96 -3.89 3.44
N TYR A 161 -15.82 -5.05 4.10
CA TYR A 161 -15.40 -6.28 3.43
C TYR A 161 -16.36 -6.67 2.31
N SER A 162 -17.67 -6.66 2.61
CA SER A 162 -18.70 -7.01 1.63
C SER A 162 -18.77 -6.03 0.46
N ASN A 163 -18.52 -4.73 0.69
CA ASN A 163 -18.38 -3.72 -0.34
C ASN A 163 -17.18 -4.01 -1.24
N PHE A 164 -16.03 -4.34 -0.66
CA PHE A 164 -14.84 -4.71 -1.42
C PHE A 164 -15.08 -5.94 -2.29
N VAL A 165 -15.73 -6.98 -1.74
CA VAL A 165 -16.12 -8.19 -2.51
C VAL A 165 -16.97 -7.81 -3.72
N ARG A 166 -18.02 -6.99 -3.53
CA ARG A 166 -18.89 -6.56 -4.64
C ARG A 166 -18.13 -5.77 -5.70
N GLN A 167 -17.24 -4.87 -5.28
CA GLN A 167 -16.40 -4.11 -6.21
C GLN A 167 -15.49 -5.06 -7.02
N TYR A 168 -14.81 -5.97 -6.35
CA TYR A 168 -13.91 -6.93 -6.97
C TYR A 168 -14.67 -7.84 -7.97
N GLU A 169 -15.85 -8.33 -7.59
CA GLU A 169 -16.70 -9.14 -8.49
C GLU A 169 -17.16 -8.35 -9.71
N TRP A 170 -17.55 -7.08 -9.52
CA TRP A 170 -17.94 -6.20 -10.62
C TRP A 170 -16.77 -5.92 -11.57
N GLU A 171 -15.58 -5.64 -11.03
CA GLU A 171 -14.36 -5.44 -11.84
C GLU A 171 -14.05 -6.70 -12.68
N SER A 172 -14.09 -7.88 -12.05
CA SER A 172 -13.91 -9.16 -12.73
C SER A 172 -14.94 -9.37 -13.85
N ALA A 173 -16.22 -9.13 -13.57
CA ALA A 173 -17.31 -9.33 -14.52
C ALA A 173 -17.23 -8.39 -15.74
N ASN A 174 -16.59 -7.23 -15.60
CA ASN A 174 -16.45 -6.22 -16.66
C ASN A 174 -15.05 -6.21 -17.29
N GLY A 175 -14.16 -7.14 -16.92
CA GLY A 175 -12.80 -7.22 -17.47
C GLY A 175 -11.90 -6.07 -17.03
N HIS A 176 -12.19 -5.43 -15.90
CA HIS A 176 -11.35 -4.41 -15.30
C HIS A 176 -10.23 -5.05 -14.45
N SER A 177 -9.06 -4.40 -14.45
CA SER A 177 -7.94 -4.79 -13.58
C SER A 177 -8.25 -4.47 -12.12
N HIS A 178 -7.93 -5.38 -11.20
CA HIS A 178 -7.95 -5.14 -9.75
C HIS A 178 -6.71 -4.36 -9.25
N TYR A 179 -5.74 -4.19 -10.14
CA TYR A 179 -4.48 -3.52 -9.83
C TYR A 179 -4.37 -2.20 -10.56
N VAL A 180 -3.76 -1.25 -9.87
CA VAL A 180 -3.35 0.03 -10.41
C VAL A 180 -1.87 -0.02 -10.76
N THR A 181 -1.53 0.65 -11.85
CA THR A 181 -0.15 0.73 -12.34
C THR A 181 0.61 1.87 -11.68
N GLY A 182 -0.07 2.97 -11.31
CA GLY A 182 0.57 4.21 -10.90
C GLY A 182 1.42 4.83 -12.02
N GLN A 183 1.20 4.41 -13.26
CA GLN A 183 1.90 4.97 -14.40
C GLN A 183 1.29 6.32 -14.74
N VAL A 184 2.17 7.19 -15.23
CA VAL A 184 1.82 8.51 -15.73
C VAL A 184 2.28 8.57 -17.17
N MET A 185 1.35 8.81 -18.09
CA MET A 185 1.68 8.97 -19.48
C MET A 185 2.25 10.37 -19.69
N LEU A 186 3.57 10.43 -19.89
CA LEU A 186 4.34 11.64 -20.11
C LEU A 186 4.87 11.67 -21.54
N ARG A 187 5.04 12.86 -22.12
CA ARG A 187 5.74 12.99 -23.40
C ARG A 187 7.24 12.79 -23.21
N PRO A 188 7.97 12.33 -24.24
CA PRO A 188 9.43 12.32 -24.20
C PRO A 188 9.98 13.71 -23.84
N GLY A 189 10.80 13.78 -22.78
CA GLY A 189 11.37 15.03 -22.25
C GLY A 189 10.63 15.64 -21.05
N GLU A 190 9.41 15.20 -20.73
CA GLU A 190 8.64 15.72 -19.58
C GLU A 190 8.93 14.98 -18.25
N VAL A 191 9.70 13.88 -18.31
CA VAL A 191 9.99 13.04 -17.13
C VAL A 191 10.66 13.83 -16.01
N SER A 192 11.69 14.62 -16.32
CA SER A 192 12.39 15.44 -15.32
C SER A 192 11.49 16.54 -14.75
N THR A 193 10.61 17.12 -15.56
CA THR A 193 9.63 18.11 -15.11
C THR A 193 8.63 17.50 -14.15
N TYR A 194 8.12 16.31 -14.47
CA TYR A 194 7.17 15.62 -13.61
C TYR A 194 7.80 15.11 -12.31
N ALA A 195 9.05 14.63 -12.36
CA ALA A 195 9.81 14.28 -11.18
C ALA A 195 10.02 15.51 -10.26
N ALA A 196 10.37 16.67 -10.84
CA ALA A 196 10.49 17.92 -10.09
C ALA A 196 9.15 18.37 -9.47
N LEU A 197 8.05 18.14 -10.18
CA LEU A 197 6.70 18.42 -9.69
C LEU A 197 6.32 17.53 -8.51
N MET A 198 6.64 16.24 -8.55
CA MET A 198 6.46 15.33 -7.41
C MET A 198 7.27 15.76 -6.20
N ALA A 199 8.52 16.18 -6.43
CA ALA A 199 9.35 16.74 -5.36
C ALA A 199 8.76 18.03 -4.78
N SER A 200 8.17 18.91 -5.60
CA SER A 200 7.46 20.11 -5.13
C SER A 200 6.27 19.74 -4.24
N LEU A 201 5.41 18.82 -4.70
CA LEU A 201 4.24 18.35 -3.95
C LEU A 201 4.60 17.80 -2.57
N TYR A 202 5.75 17.14 -2.44
CA TYR A 202 6.24 16.61 -1.16
C TYR A 202 6.70 17.72 -0.19
N ASN A 203 7.22 18.84 -0.71
CA ASN A 203 7.76 19.92 0.11
C ASN A 203 6.72 20.98 0.51
N GLU A 204 5.52 20.94 -0.09
CA GLU A 204 4.35 21.75 0.29
C GLU A 204 3.68 21.26 1.57
#